data_AF-A0A7Z8VQ18-F1
#
_entry.id   AF-A0A7Z8VQ18-F1
#
_cell.length_a   1.000
_cell.length_b   1.000
_cell.length_c   1.000
_cell.angle_alpha   90.00
_cell.angle_beta   90.00
_cell.angle_gamma   90.00
#
_symmetry.space_group_name_H-M   'P 1'
#
loop_
_entity.id
_entity.type
_entity.pdbx_description
1 polymer ?
#
loop_
_entity_poly.entity_id
_entity_poly.type
_entity_poly.pdbx_seq_one_letter_code
_entity_poly.pdbx_strand_id
1 'polypeptide(L)' 'MSFPYKKNIEKSMKKFYDSLCEKNKRRYAAIESEKLSHGGVNYISALLECDPKTIRQGKKE' A
#
# COMPACT_ATOMS: atom_id res chain seq x y z
N MET A 1 0.68 18.80 1.04
CA MET A 1 -0.02 17.50 0.92
C MET A 1 -0.41 17.02 2.31
N SER A 2 -1.71 16.85 2.59
CA SER A 2 -2.17 16.19 3.81
C SER A 2 -2.04 14.68 3.60
N PHE A 3 -1.03 14.06 4.20
CA PHE A 3 -0.86 12.62 4.13
C PHE A 3 -1.95 11.95 4.99
N PRO A 4 -2.65 10.91 4.48
CA PRO A 4 -3.83 10.35 5.13
C PRO A 4 -3.53 9.58 6.42
N TYR A 5 -2.32 9.03 6.57
CA TYR A 5 -1.93 8.27 7.76
C TYR A 5 -0.96 9.04 8.65
N LYS A 6 -1.07 8.83 9.97
CA LYS A 6 -0.07 9.31 10.93
C LYS A 6 1.22 8.50 10.77
N LYS A 7 2.39 9.13 10.97
CA LYS A 7 3.72 8.48 10.87
C LYS A 7 3.86 7.16 11.65
N ASN A 8 3.17 7.02 12.78
CA ASN A 8 3.21 5.78 13.56
C ASN A 8 2.48 4.63 12.85
N ILE A 9 1.39 4.94 12.15
CA ILE A 9 0.64 3.97 11.35
C ILE A 9 1.45 3.58 10.12
N GLU A 10 2.06 4.55 9.43
CA GLU A 10 2.96 4.27 8.29
C GLU A 10 4.07 3.27 8.64
N LYS A 11 4.71 3.44 9.82
CA LYS A 11 5.72 2.49 10.31
C LYS A 11 5.15 1.10 10.56
N SER A 12 3.97 1.00 11.15
CA SER A 12 3.30 -0.29 11.37
C SER A 12 2.88 -0.95 10.05
N MET A 13 2.40 -0.16 9.09
CA MET A 13 2.05 -0.64 7.75
C MET A 13 3.27 -1.21 7.02
N LYS A 14 4.42 -0.50 7.05
CA LYS A 14 5.68 -1.00 6.50
C LYS A 14 6.10 -2.32 7.14
N LYS A 15 6.16 -2.38 8.47
CA LYS A 15 6.52 -3.61 9.21
C LYS A 15 5.60 -4.79 8.90
N PHE A 16 4.30 -4.53 8.80
CA PHE A 16 3.33 -5.56 8.44
C PHE A 16 3.53 -6.01 6.99
N TYR A 17 3.69 -5.08 6.06
CA TYR A 17 3.96 -5.38 4.66
C TYR A 17 5.21 -6.23 4.47
N ASP A 18 6.29 -5.93 5.20
CA ASP A 18 7.54 -6.68 5.15
C ASP A 18 7.42 -8.12 5.68
N SER A 19 6.46 -8.39 6.57
CA SER A 19 6.22 -9.75 7.09
C SER A 19 5.32 -10.61 6.21
N LEU A 20 4.69 -10.03 5.18
CA LEU A 20 3.80 -10.74 4.27
C LEU A 20 4.58 -11.47 3.16
N CYS A 21 4.01 -12.57 2.66
CA CYS A 21 4.47 -13.18 1.42
C CYS A 21 4.06 -12.34 0.20
N GLU A 22 4.73 -12.52 -0.94
CA GLU A 22 4.52 -11.71 -2.15
C GLU A 22 3.04 -11.64 -2.59
N LYS A 23 2.29 -12.74 -2.52
CA LYS A 23 0.85 -12.76 -2.82
C LYS A 23 0.06 -11.83 -1.89
N ASN A 24 0.33 -11.91 -0.59
CA ASN A 24 -0.38 -11.10 0.41
C ASN A 24 0.05 -9.63 0.35
N LYS A 25 1.31 -9.34 0.00
CA LYS A 25 1.79 -7.98 -0.24
C LYS A 25 0.98 -7.28 -1.32
N ARG A 26 0.76 -7.92 -2.48
CA ARG A 26 -0.02 -7.32 -3.59
C ARG A 26 -1.44 -6.99 -3.15
N ARG A 27 -2.10 -7.94 -2.50
CA ARG A 27 -3.47 -7.77 -1.99
C ARG A 27 -3.56 -6.68 -0.92
N TYR A 28 -2.64 -6.67 0.03
CA TYR A 28 -2.62 -5.64 1.08
C TYR A 28 -2.44 -4.25 0.49
N ALA A 29 -1.46 -4.07 -0.41
CA ALA A 29 -1.20 -2.78 -1.03
C ALA A 29 -2.38 -2.32 -1.93
N ALA A 30 -3.07 -3.25 -2.59
CA ALA A 30 -4.31 -2.99 -3.32
C ALA A 30 -5.41 -2.45 -2.39
N ILE A 31 -5.72 -3.16 -1.31
CA ILE A 31 -6.75 -2.78 -0.33
C ILE A 31 -6.45 -1.41 0.28
N GLU A 32 -5.21 -1.18 0.72
CA GLU A 32 -4.82 0.11 1.31
C GLU A 32 -4.92 1.26 0.29
N SER A 33 -4.65 0.99 -0.99
CA SER A 33 -4.79 1.99 -2.05
C SER A 33 -6.24 2.33 -2.37
N GLU A 34 -7.18 1.40 -2.15
CA GLU A 34 -8.62 1.61 -2.38
C GLU A 34 -9.29 2.41 -1.28
N LYS A 35 -8.78 2.33 -0.05
CA LYS A 35 -9.24 3.16 1.07
C LYS A 35 -9.00 4.65 0.84
N LEU A 36 -8.09 4.97 -0.08
CA LEU A 36 -7.71 6.32 -0.43
C LEU A 36 -8.39 6.73 -1.73
N SER A 37 -8.76 8.01 -1.82
CA SER A 37 -9.36 8.59 -3.02
C SER A 37 -8.31 8.72 -4.15
N HIS A 38 -8.50 9.66 -5.09
CA HIS A 38 -7.55 9.88 -6.19
C HIS A 38 -6.10 10.03 -5.68
N GLY A 39 -5.22 9.14 -6.16
CA GLY A 39 -3.79 9.14 -5.80
C GLY A 39 -3.37 8.10 -4.76
N GLY A 40 -4.31 7.31 -4.22
CA GLY A 40 -4.03 6.24 -3.26
C GLY A 40 -2.95 5.26 -3.71
N VAL A 41 -2.95 4.88 -4.98
CA VAL A 41 -1.95 3.98 -5.56
C VAL A 41 -0.53 4.56 -5.49
N ASN A 42 -0.36 5.84 -5.85
CA ASN A 42 0.96 6.47 -5.83
C ASN A 42 1.45 6.67 -4.39
N TYR A 43 0.55 7.03 -3.48
CA TYR A 43 0.88 7.19 -2.08
C TYR A 43 1.28 5.86 -1.43
N ILE A 44 0.50 4.79 -1.61
CA ILE A 44 0.79 3.48 -1.04
C ILE A 44 2.03 2.86 -1.70
N SER A 45 2.24 3.05 -3.00
CA SER A 45 3.46 2.63 -3.69
C SER A 45 4.70 3.30 -3.11
N ALA A 46 4.66 4.61 -2.88
CA ALA A 46 5.75 5.34 -2.24
C ALA A 46 5.94 4.93 -0.77
N LEU A 47 4.84 4.70 -0.05
CA LEU A 47 4.87 4.30 1.35
C LEU A 47 5.39 2.87 1.55
N LEU A 48 5.04 1.92 0.68
CA LEU A 48 5.44 0.51 0.80
C LEU A 48 6.64 0.16 -0.09
N GLU A 49 7.22 1.16 -0.75
CA GLU A 49 8.37 1.03 -1.66
C GLU A 49 8.16 -0.09 -2.70
N CYS A 50 6.93 -0.18 -3.22
CA CYS A 50 6.51 -1.21 -4.16
C CYS A 50 6.08 -0.61 -5.50
N ASP A 51 6.25 -1.36 -6.60
CA ASP A 51 5.84 -0.90 -7.93
C ASP A 51 4.31 -0.67 -7.97
N PRO A 52 3.81 0.48 -8.47
CA PRO A 52 2.37 0.70 -8.67
C PRO A 52 1.67 -0.43 -9.46
N LYS A 53 2.41 -1.15 -10.32
CA LYS A 53 1.92 -2.34 -11.02
C LYS A 53 1.56 -3.47 -10.05
N THR A 54 2.31 -3.66 -8.97
CA THR A 54 2.03 -4.65 -7.92
C THR A 54 0.67 -4.39 -7.27
N ILE A 55 0.37 -3.12 -6.98
CA ILE A 55 -0.93 -2.68 -6.45
C ILE A 55 -2.03 -2.96 -7.48
N ARG A 56 -1.82 -2.55 -8.75
CA ARG A 56 -2.80 -2.79 -9.83
C ARG A 56 -3.05 -4.27 -10.08
N GLN A 57 -2.04 -5.11 -9.94
CA GLN A 57 -2.16 -6.56 -10.04
C GLN A 57 -2.97 -7.12 -8.87
N GLY A 58 -2.69 -6.68 -7.65
CA GLY A 58 -3.45 -7.06 -6.46
C GLY A 58 -4.93 -6.67 -6.51
N LYS A 59 -5.29 -5.61 -7.26
CA LYS A 59 -6.69 -5.23 -7.51
C LYS A 59 -7.43 -6.14 -8.49
N LYS A 60 -6.70 -6.96 -9.26
CA LYS A 60 -7.25 -7.88 -10.27
C LYS A 60 -7.32 -9.33 -9.80
N GLU A 61 -6.72 -9.63 -8.65
CA GLU A 61 -6.72 -10.95 -7.98
C GLU A 61 -7.84 -11.10 -6.94
#